data_AF-A0A4R8RRY2-F1
#
_entry.id   AF-A0A4R8RRY2-F1
#
_cell.length_a   1.000
_cell.length_b   1.000
_cell.length_c   1.000
_cell.angle_alpha   90.00
_cell.angle_beta   90.00
_cell.angle_gamma   90.00
#
_symmetry.space_group_name_H-M   'P 1'
#
loop_
_entity.id
_entity.type
_entity.pdbx_description
1 polymer ?
#
loop_
_entity_poly.entity_id
_entity_poly.type
_entity_poly.pdbx_seq_one_letter_code
_entity_poly.pdbx_strand_id
1 'polypeptide(L)'
;MVTTHPTAARLKCPKDWPAWFLQLRFQAHQHNVWEYFDPEATDTEDPMRRIPRPPTLDEMMTKRQNEHQEQETRDLQAAGGKPGFQRWLPIRVTDLDVHEEYTARLAEYNAAVTEREEVLKGYRIVSNWVYSTVKITVLSDAQVTATAAGDTSMQGIVRALRGRLARTKRSVLRSLIFSFGILDDFRKQYSSRRSRAQKPTISSFLLKLPTEILCIILECLELHDQFILGQACKELGAITQRDWKLVFDRLPSVKKEAFLTGLAFTMPNHWVCGFCHKLHHINKHDIPGAQPYNGCPYDERGAKFAHVYEIRERHVQLALKFKRLGAINQGYLEKITSPFTYELDYITRPISKHFKASPKVTTERFLLHTRLKLVYRNGLSIRELDDETICPHMRVCSTGSRQSRLSGPKNLSNDVRLAFAQPGKEIQGHCPRCPADYSIMVGSNRITIDAWYDFGSYKSPNDKSWTTHVRSSQNLCSTGPTVYHDPGSVWRLYVTGTGDEKLQTQR
;
A
#
# COMPACT_ATOMS: atom_id res chain seq x y z
N MET A 1 -9.25 38.78 -0.32
CA MET A 1 -8.17 38.35 -1.24
C MET A 1 -8.60 37.04 -1.89
N VAL A 2 -8.87 37.03 -3.19
CA VAL A 2 -9.28 35.84 -3.94
C VAL A 2 -8.03 34.98 -4.15
N THR A 3 -7.92 33.85 -3.47
CA THR A 3 -6.89 32.84 -3.72
C THR A 3 -7.14 32.24 -5.10
N THR A 4 -6.48 32.78 -6.12
CA THR A 4 -6.47 32.22 -7.46
C THR A 4 -5.73 30.88 -7.41
N HIS A 5 -6.47 29.78 -7.26
CA HIS A 5 -5.91 28.44 -7.43
C HIS A 5 -5.33 28.32 -8.85
N PRO A 6 -4.00 28.22 -9.05
CA PRO A 6 -3.39 28.53 -10.35
C PRO A 6 -3.53 27.47 -11.46
N THR A 7 -4.32 26.42 -11.31
CA THR A 7 -4.21 25.24 -12.20
C THR A 7 -5.50 24.48 -12.48
N ALA A 8 -6.68 25.01 -12.14
CA ALA A 8 -7.92 24.33 -12.50
C ALA A 8 -8.16 24.40 -14.02
N ALA A 9 -8.17 23.25 -14.69
CA ALA A 9 -8.62 23.13 -16.07
C ALA A 9 -10.02 23.76 -16.21
N ARG A 10 -10.21 24.64 -17.20
CA ARG A 10 -11.51 25.30 -17.46
C ARG A 10 -12.13 24.76 -18.73
N LEU A 11 -13.41 24.42 -18.70
CA LEU A 11 -14.15 23.92 -19.86
C LEU A 11 -14.83 25.08 -20.59
N LYS A 12 -14.21 25.59 -21.66
CA LYS A 12 -14.77 26.70 -22.46
C LYS A 12 -15.17 26.25 -23.85
N CYS A 13 -14.49 25.26 -24.41
CA CYS A 13 -14.70 24.77 -25.77
C CYS A 13 -14.37 23.26 -25.88
N PRO A 14 -14.68 22.61 -27.01
CA PRO A 14 -14.42 21.18 -27.21
C PRO A 14 -12.94 20.75 -27.03
N LYS A 15 -11.98 21.65 -27.26
CA LYS A 15 -10.55 21.34 -27.08
C LYS A 15 -10.17 21.13 -25.61
N ASP A 16 -10.93 21.72 -24.69
CA ASP A 16 -10.64 21.65 -23.25
C ASP A 16 -11.17 20.35 -22.62
N TRP A 17 -12.06 19.65 -23.32
CA TRP A 17 -12.77 18.48 -22.80
C TRP A 17 -11.83 17.39 -22.23
N PRO A 18 -10.78 16.92 -22.93
CA PRO A 18 -9.94 15.83 -22.41
C PRO A 18 -9.25 16.19 -21.10
N ALA A 19 -8.69 17.41 -21.01
CA ALA A 19 -7.99 17.87 -19.81
C ALA A 19 -8.96 18.13 -18.66
N TRP A 20 -10.10 18.75 -18.93
CA TRP A 20 -11.13 19.02 -17.93
C TRP A 20 -11.76 17.74 -17.40
N PHE A 21 -12.10 16.79 -18.26
CA PHE A 21 -12.71 15.52 -17.86
C PHE A 21 -11.75 14.66 -17.03
N LEU A 22 -10.45 14.67 -17.36
CA LEU A 22 -9.44 14.01 -16.54
C LEU A 22 -9.38 14.62 -15.13
N GLN A 23 -9.44 15.96 -15.04
CA GLN A 23 -9.45 16.66 -13.75
C GLN A 23 -10.75 16.39 -12.96
N LEU A 24 -11.92 16.39 -13.62
CA LEU A 24 -13.20 16.00 -13.00
C LEU A 24 -13.09 14.62 -12.38
N ARG A 25 -12.60 13.65 -13.16
CA ARG A 25 -12.43 12.27 -12.71
C ARG A 25 -11.48 12.17 -11.52
N PHE A 26 -10.36 12.89 -11.55
CA PHE A 26 -9.45 12.97 -10.41
C PHE A 26 -10.13 13.53 -9.15
N GLN A 27 -10.83 14.66 -9.27
CA GLN A 27 -11.54 15.29 -8.15
C GLN A 27 -12.62 14.36 -7.57
N ALA A 28 -13.42 13.75 -8.43
CA ALA A 28 -14.49 12.85 -8.00
C ALA A 28 -13.97 11.57 -7.32
N HIS A 29 -12.86 10.99 -7.80
CA HIS A 29 -12.22 9.87 -7.13
C HIS A 29 -11.57 10.25 -5.81
N GLN A 30 -10.95 11.43 -5.70
CA GLN A 30 -10.39 11.92 -4.45
C GLN A 30 -11.45 12.05 -3.34
N HIS A 31 -12.71 12.26 -3.73
CA HIS A 31 -13.86 12.41 -2.83
C HIS A 31 -14.78 11.18 -2.79
N ASN A 32 -14.41 10.04 -3.39
CA ASN A 32 -15.21 8.81 -3.45
C ASN A 32 -16.65 9.01 -3.97
N VAL A 33 -16.83 9.87 -4.98
CA VAL A 33 -18.17 10.18 -5.54
C VAL A 33 -18.26 10.00 -7.07
N TRP A 34 -17.30 9.31 -7.70
CA TRP A 34 -17.23 9.18 -9.15
C TRP A 34 -18.49 8.58 -9.79
N GLU A 35 -19.13 7.62 -9.14
CA GLU A 35 -20.38 6.99 -9.62
C GLU A 35 -21.49 8.00 -9.93
N TYR A 36 -21.55 9.13 -9.21
CA TYR A 36 -22.56 10.18 -9.42
C TYR A 36 -22.20 11.19 -10.52
N PHE A 37 -21.00 11.10 -11.09
CA PHE A 37 -20.52 11.98 -12.16
C PHE A 37 -20.11 11.21 -13.43
N ASP A 38 -20.02 9.88 -13.39
CA ASP A 38 -19.60 9.07 -14.54
C ASP A 38 -20.66 9.11 -15.64
N PRO A 39 -20.38 9.73 -16.80
CA PRO A 39 -21.36 9.83 -17.87
C PRO A 39 -21.72 8.47 -18.48
N GLU A 40 -20.90 7.42 -18.28
CA GLU A 40 -21.11 6.10 -18.86
C GLU A 40 -21.80 5.12 -17.91
N ALA A 41 -21.91 5.44 -16.63
CA ALA A 41 -22.60 4.57 -15.68
C ALA A 41 -24.11 4.59 -15.98
N THR A 42 -24.79 3.50 -15.62
CA THR A 42 -26.27 3.47 -15.56
C THR A 42 -26.77 4.53 -14.59
N ASP A 43 -28.03 4.96 -14.76
CA ASP A 43 -28.64 5.97 -13.90
C ASP A 43 -28.51 5.54 -12.45
N THR A 44 -27.67 6.29 -11.73
CA THR A 44 -27.44 6.08 -10.30
C THR A 44 -28.38 7.04 -9.58
N GLU A 45 -29.09 6.54 -8.56
CA GLU A 45 -29.95 7.41 -7.77
C GLU A 45 -29.13 8.58 -7.20
N ASP A 46 -29.63 9.80 -7.40
CA ASP A 46 -29.03 11.01 -6.86
C ASP A 46 -28.87 10.85 -5.34
N PRO A 47 -27.65 11.00 -4.77
CA PRO A 47 -27.41 10.81 -3.35
C PRO A 47 -28.23 11.81 -2.49
N MET A 48 -28.70 12.90 -3.10
CA MET A 48 -29.63 13.84 -2.47
C MET A 48 -31.02 13.25 -2.23
N ARG A 49 -31.48 12.26 -3.03
CA ARG A 49 -32.84 11.70 -2.96
C ARG A 49 -33.01 10.59 -1.92
N ARG A 50 -31.95 9.84 -1.61
CA ARG A 50 -32.02 8.71 -0.69
C ARG A 50 -31.93 9.20 0.76
N ILE A 51 -33.05 9.49 1.42
CA ILE A 51 -33.09 9.75 2.86
C ILE A 51 -33.49 8.43 3.54
N PRO A 52 -32.59 7.74 4.26
CA PRO A 52 -33.00 6.61 5.08
C PRO A 52 -34.08 7.09 6.05
N ARG A 53 -35.17 6.33 6.21
CA ARG A 53 -36.13 6.60 7.27
C ARG A 53 -35.65 5.92 8.55
N PRO A 54 -35.67 6.60 9.71
CA PRO A 54 -35.34 5.96 10.96
C PRO A 54 -36.36 4.84 11.23
N PRO A 55 -35.92 3.65 11.68
CA PRO A 55 -36.84 2.61 12.09
C PRO A 55 -37.69 3.12 13.26
N THR A 56 -38.98 2.79 13.26
CA THR A 56 -39.86 3.08 14.40
C THR A 56 -40.13 1.82 15.23
N LEU A 57 -40.36 1.99 16.53
CA LEU A 57 -40.66 0.89 17.44
C LEU A 57 -41.99 0.21 17.07
N ASP A 58 -42.99 0.98 16.64
CA ASP A 58 -44.30 0.46 16.23
C ASP A 58 -44.22 -0.41 14.97
N GLU A 59 -43.42 -0.02 13.98
CA GLU A 59 -43.17 -0.84 12.78
C GLU A 59 -42.52 -2.18 13.16
N MET A 60 -41.58 -2.14 14.10
CA MET A 60 -40.88 -3.30 14.64
C MET A 60 -41.85 -4.26 15.37
N MET A 61 -42.68 -3.73 16.26
CA MET A 61 -43.71 -4.51 16.96
C MET A 61 -44.73 -5.11 16.00
N THR A 62 -45.22 -4.31 15.05
CA THR A 62 -46.20 -4.75 14.05
C THR A 62 -45.63 -5.87 13.19
N LYS A 63 -44.38 -5.75 12.74
CA LYS A 63 -43.69 -6.78 11.96
C LYS A 63 -43.58 -8.10 12.75
N ARG A 64 -43.14 -8.04 14.01
CA ARG A 64 -43.00 -9.23 14.86
C ARG A 64 -44.36 -9.87 15.18
N GLN A 65 -45.38 -9.05 15.40
CA GLN A 65 -46.74 -9.54 15.64
C GLN A 65 -47.29 -10.28 14.41
N ASN A 66 -47.04 -9.76 13.21
CA ASN A 66 -47.41 -10.42 11.95
C ASN A 66 -46.64 -11.74 11.76
N GLU A 67 -45.33 -11.77 12.06
CA GLU A 67 -44.50 -12.98 12.00
C GLU A 67 -45.07 -14.08 12.94
N HIS A 68 -45.48 -13.73 14.16
CA HIS A 68 -46.13 -14.67 15.08
C HIS A 68 -47.47 -15.17 14.55
N GLN A 69 -48.31 -14.30 13.99
CA GLN A 69 -49.60 -14.70 13.40
C GLN A 69 -49.43 -15.63 12.19
N GLU A 70 -48.44 -15.36 11.34
CA GLU A 70 -48.11 -16.21 10.20
C GLU A 70 -47.59 -17.57 10.65
N GLN A 71 -46.77 -17.62 11.69
CA GLN A 71 -46.26 -18.87 12.25
C GLN A 71 -47.39 -19.69 12.88
N GLU A 72 -48.28 -19.07 13.66
CA GLU A 72 -49.46 -19.74 14.23
C GLU A 72 -50.35 -20.32 13.12
N THR A 73 -50.55 -19.57 12.04
CA THR A 73 -51.33 -20.03 10.89
C THR A 73 -50.68 -21.25 10.21
N ARG A 74 -49.34 -21.23 10.05
CA ARG A 74 -48.58 -22.35 9.50
C ARG A 74 -48.67 -23.60 10.39
N ASP A 75 -48.55 -23.43 11.70
CA ASP A 75 -48.60 -24.53 12.66
C ASP A 75 -50.01 -25.16 12.71
N LEU A 76 -51.07 -24.33 12.64
CA LEU A 76 -52.46 -24.82 12.55
C LEU A 76 -52.72 -25.62 11.27
N GLN A 77 -52.18 -25.18 10.13
CA GLN A 77 -52.27 -25.93 8.88
C GLN A 77 -51.52 -27.27 8.96
N ALA A 78 -50.34 -27.28 9.57
CA ALA A 78 -49.53 -28.49 9.74
C ALA A 78 -50.16 -29.52 10.70
N ALA A 79 -50.91 -29.06 11.71
CA ALA A 79 -51.57 -29.94 12.68
C ALA A 79 -52.75 -30.76 12.11
N GLY A 80 -53.20 -30.47 10.88
CA GLY A 80 -54.13 -31.31 10.12
C GLY A 80 -55.48 -31.57 10.80
N GLY A 81 -55.93 -30.67 11.68
CA GLY A 81 -57.21 -30.79 12.38
C GLY A 81 -57.29 -31.92 13.41
N LYS A 82 -56.16 -32.43 13.92
CA LYS A 82 -56.18 -33.46 14.96
C LYS A 82 -56.94 -32.98 16.21
N PRO A 83 -58.00 -33.67 16.64
CA PRO A 83 -58.74 -33.31 17.84
C PRO A 83 -57.83 -33.46 19.07
N GLY A 84 -57.60 -32.36 19.77
CA GLY A 84 -56.71 -32.30 20.94
C GLY A 84 -55.60 -31.25 20.86
N PHE A 85 -55.45 -30.52 19.76
CA PHE A 85 -54.47 -29.43 19.68
C PHE A 85 -54.92 -28.25 20.55
N GLN A 86 -54.21 -28.00 21.64
CA GLN A 86 -54.49 -26.90 22.55
C GLN A 86 -54.13 -25.58 21.87
N ARG A 87 -55.12 -24.70 21.69
CA ARG A 87 -54.91 -23.37 21.10
C ARG A 87 -54.09 -22.54 22.08
N TRP A 88 -52.86 -22.21 21.72
CA TRP A 88 -52.03 -21.30 22.49
C TRP A 88 -52.68 -19.91 22.49
N LEU A 89 -52.58 -19.18 23.61
CA LEU A 89 -53.05 -17.79 23.66
C LEU A 89 -52.18 -16.94 22.72
N PRO A 90 -52.77 -15.98 21.97
CA PRO A 90 -52.01 -15.09 21.11
C PRO A 90 -50.90 -14.41 21.89
N ILE A 91 -49.64 -14.63 21.49
CA ILE A 91 -48.49 -13.94 22.07
C ILE A 91 -48.64 -12.47 21.71
N ARG A 92 -48.73 -11.61 22.74
CA ARG A 92 -48.64 -10.15 22.56
C ARG A 92 -47.16 -9.78 22.56
N VAL A 93 -46.70 -9.24 21.45
CA VAL A 93 -45.35 -8.64 21.37
C VAL A 93 -45.35 -7.36 22.18
N THR A 94 -44.38 -7.22 23.07
CA THR A 94 -44.12 -6.04 23.89
C THR A 94 -42.90 -5.29 23.41
N ASP A 95 -42.75 -4.02 23.81
CA ASP A 95 -41.57 -3.20 23.54
C ASP A 95 -40.26 -3.91 23.93
N LEU A 96 -40.28 -4.68 25.02
CA LEU A 96 -39.12 -5.40 25.53
C LEU A 96 -38.65 -6.48 24.54
N ASP A 97 -39.59 -7.13 23.84
CA ASP A 97 -39.32 -8.21 22.89
C ASP A 97 -38.62 -7.73 21.60
N VAL A 98 -38.71 -6.43 21.31
CA VAL A 98 -38.13 -5.81 20.10
C VAL A 98 -37.02 -4.82 20.40
N HIS A 99 -36.73 -4.53 21.68
CA HIS A 99 -35.80 -3.46 22.07
C HIS A 99 -34.38 -3.69 21.55
N GLU A 100 -33.86 -4.92 21.62
CA GLU A 100 -32.51 -5.25 21.14
C GLU A 100 -32.40 -5.11 19.61
N GLU A 101 -33.39 -5.62 18.86
CA GLU A 101 -33.44 -5.48 17.40
C GLU A 101 -33.61 -4.02 16.97
N TYR A 102 -34.47 -3.26 17.67
CA TYR A 102 -34.63 -1.83 17.44
C TYR A 102 -33.31 -1.08 17.65
N THR A 103 -32.60 -1.36 18.74
CA THR A 103 -31.30 -0.74 19.03
C THR A 103 -30.27 -1.06 17.95
N ALA A 104 -30.21 -2.31 17.48
CA ALA A 104 -29.32 -2.71 16.39
C ALA A 104 -29.64 -1.98 15.07
N ARG A 105 -30.92 -1.93 14.67
CA ARG A 105 -31.33 -1.22 13.45
C ARG A 105 -31.13 0.29 13.54
N LEU A 106 -31.29 0.87 14.73
CA LEU A 106 -31.02 2.28 14.95
C LEU A 106 -29.51 2.59 14.79
N ALA A 107 -28.65 1.68 15.24
CA ALA A 107 -27.20 1.79 15.01
C ALA A 107 -26.85 1.67 13.51
N GLU A 108 -27.44 0.72 12.79
CA GLU A 108 -27.29 0.59 11.32
C GLU A 108 -27.77 1.84 10.58
N TYR A 109 -28.92 2.39 10.97
CA TYR A 109 -29.45 3.64 10.45
C TYR A 109 -28.47 4.80 10.67
N ASN A 110 -27.93 4.97 11.88
CA ASN A 110 -26.99 6.05 12.19
C ASN A 110 -25.67 5.90 11.40
N ALA A 111 -25.19 4.67 11.21
CA ALA A 111 -24.03 4.40 10.36
C ALA A 111 -24.31 4.79 8.90
N ALA A 112 -25.47 4.41 8.36
CA ALA A 112 -25.89 4.76 7.00
C ALA A 112 -26.08 6.28 6.80
N VAL A 113 -26.60 6.99 7.81
CA VAL A 113 -26.70 8.46 7.80
C VAL A 113 -25.31 9.09 7.75
N THR A 114 -24.37 8.59 8.55
CA THR A 114 -22.98 9.10 8.59
C THR A 114 -22.29 8.91 7.24
N GLU A 115 -22.37 7.70 6.67
CA GLU A 115 -21.82 7.39 5.34
C GLU A 115 -22.42 8.31 4.25
N ARG A 116 -23.75 8.51 4.28
CA ARG A 116 -24.43 9.42 3.36
C ARG A 116 -23.94 10.86 3.50
N GLU A 117 -23.74 11.36 4.71
CA GLU A 117 -23.25 12.72 4.93
C GLU A 117 -21.85 12.93 4.33
N GLU A 118 -20.97 11.92 4.43
CA GLU A 118 -19.65 11.95 3.81
C GLU A 118 -19.74 11.98 2.27
N VAL A 119 -20.60 11.13 1.70
CA VAL A 119 -20.88 11.12 0.25
C VAL A 119 -21.42 12.48 -0.20
N LEU A 120 -22.40 13.05 0.51
CA LEU A 120 -22.98 14.36 0.19
C LEU A 120 -21.95 15.48 0.27
N LYS A 121 -21.03 15.42 1.24
CA LYS A 121 -19.92 16.37 1.35
C LYS A 121 -19.01 16.28 0.13
N GLY A 122 -18.59 15.08 -0.28
CA GLY A 122 -17.79 14.86 -1.49
C GLY A 122 -18.51 15.33 -2.76
N TYR A 123 -19.79 14.98 -2.88
CA TYR A 123 -20.65 15.34 -4.02
C TYR A 123 -20.78 16.85 -4.17
N ARG A 124 -21.01 17.59 -3.06
CA ARG A 124 -21.09 19.06 -3.08
C ARG A 124 -19.77 19.71 -3.50
N ILE A 125 -18.63 19.20 -3.00
CA ILE A 125 -17.30 19.73 -3.37
C ILE A 125 -17.07 19.60 -4.88
N VAL A 126 -17.32 18.42 -5.43
CA VAL A 126 -17.10 18.15 -6.86
C VAL A 126 -18.12 18.89 -7.72
N SER A 127 -19.38 18.97 -7.30
CA SER A 127 -20.41 19.78 -7.97
C SER A 127 -20.01 21.24 -8.05
N ASN A 128 -19.61 21.85 -6.93
CA ASN A 128 -19.13 23.24 -6.89
C ASN A 128 -17.90 23.45 -7.79
N TRP A 129 -17.02 22.46 -7.85
CA TRP A 129 -15.89 22.47 -8.77
C TRP A 129 -16.34 22.46 -10.24
N VAL A 130 -17.33 21.64 -10.62
CA VAL A 130 -17.92 21.66 -11.98
C VAL A 130 -18.53 23.04 -12.28
N TYR A 131 -19.37 23.56 -11.38
CA TYR A 131 -20.03 24.86 -11.54
C TYR A 131 -19.04 26.02 -11.70
N SER A 132 -17.88 25.96 -11.03
CA SER A 132 -16.86 27.03 -11.09
C SER A 132 -15.88 26.90 -12.27
N THR A 133 -15.76 25.72 -12.89
CA THR A 133 -14.77 25.46 -13.96
C THR A 133 -15.36 25.40 -15.36
N VAL A 134 -16.68 25.22 -15.50
CA VAL A 134 -17.37 25.23 -16.79
C VAL A 134 -17.82 26.65 -17.13
N LYS A 135 -17.61 27.10 -18.37
CA LYS A 135 -18.11 28.40 -18.84
C LYS A 135 -19.64 28.43 -18.70
N ILE A 136 -20.18 29.50 -18.10
CA ILE A 136 -21.61 29.62 -17.77
C ILE A 136 -22.54 29.28 -18.95
N THR A 137 -22.25 29.78 -20.16
CA THR A 137 -23.06 29.50 -21.36
C THR A 137 -23.05 28.01 -21.72
N VAL A 138 -21.91 27.34 -21.56
CA VAL A 138 -21.77 25.90 -21.85
C VAL A 138 -22.52 25.06 -20.82
N LEU A 139 -22.46 25.47 -19.55
CA LEU A 139 -23.15 24.82 -18.45
C LEU A 139 -24.67 24.97 -18.58
N SER A 140 -25.18 26.19 -18.81
CA SER A 140 -26.62 26.45 -18.95
C SER A 140 -27.23 25.60 -20.05
N ASP A 141 -26.58 25.53 -21.21
CA ASP A 141 -27.13 24.72 -22.29
C ASP A 141 -27.08 23.20 -21.98
N ALA A 142 -26.08 22.75 -21.21
CA ALA A 142 -26.01 21.37 -20.75
C ALA A 142 -27.12 21.06 -19.74
N GLN A 143 -27.45 21.99 -18.85
CA GLN A 143 -28.58 21.86 -17.91
C GLN A 143 -29.92 21.78 -18.64
N VAL A 144 -30.13 22.59 -19.69
CA VAL A 144 -31.33 22.52 -20.54
C VAL A 144 -31.41 21.14 -21.21
N THR A 145 -30.30 20.65 -21.76
CA THR A 145 -30.23 19.33 -22.40
C THR A 145 -30.52 18.20 -21.40
N ALA A 146 -29.95 18.28 -20.20
CA ALA A 146 -30.14 17.29 -19.14
C ALA A 146 -31.60 17.29 -18.63
N THR A 147 -32.20 18.47 -18.48
CA THR A 147 -33.62 18.64 -18.13
C THR A 147 -34.54 18.06 -19.20
N ALA A 148 -34.26 18.31 -20.48
CA ALA A 148 -35.03 17.74 -21.59
C ALA A 148 -34.95 16.21 -21.64
N ALA A 149 -33.86 15.61 -21.14
CA ALA A 149 -33.70 14.17 -21.00
C ALA A 149 -34.32 13.59 -19.71
N GLY A 150 -34.91 14.42 -18.85
CA GLY A 150 -35.48 13.99 -17.56
C GLY A 150 -34.44 13.69 -16.47
N ASP A 151 -33.17 14.02 -16.70
CA ASP A 151 -32.06 13.74 -15.77
C ASP A 151 -31.40 15.06 -15.35
N THR A 152 -31.91 15.67 -14.29
CA THR A 152 -31.37 16.91 -13.71
C THR A 152 -30.21 16.68 -12.74
N SER A 153 -29.71 15.44 -12.61
CA SER A 153 -28.57 15.11 -11.76
C SER A 153 -27.26 15.68 -12.32
N MET A 154 -26.21 15.70 -11.50
CA MET A 154 -24.86 16.03 -12.00
C MET A 154 -24.38 15.05 -13.07
N GLN A 155 -24.78 13.78 -12.99
CA GLN A 155 -24.49 12.78 -14.01
C GLN A 155 -25.10 13.17 -15.36
N GLY A 156 -26.37 13.57 -15.37
CA GLY A 156 -27.08 14.08 -16.55
C GLY A 156 -26.43 15.31 -17.15
N ILE A 157 -26.01 16.25 -16.31
CA ILE A 157 -25.27 17.45 -16.75
C ILE A 157 -23.93 17.06 -17.39
N VAL A 158 -23.16 16.14 -16.80
CA VAL A 158 -21.87 15.68 -17.35
C VAL A 158 -22.05 14.91 -18.66
N ARG A 159 -23.11 14.10 -18.79
CA ARG A 159 -23.49 13.43 -20.05
C ARG A 159 -23.81 14.44 -21.15
N ALA A 160 -24.60 15.47 -20.83
CA ALA A 160 -24.92 16.55 -21.76
C ALA A 160 -23.66 17.33 -22.19
N LEU A 161 -22.77 17.65 -21.25
CA LEU A 161 -21.47 18.28 -21.56
C LEU A 161 -20.63 17.39 -22.47
N ARG A 162 -20.56 16.09 -22.20
CA ARG A 162 -19.84 15.10 -23.02
C ARG A 162 -20.40 15.05 -24.43
N GLY A 163 -21.71 14.88 -24.59
CA GLY A 163 -22.35 14.78 -25.91
C GLY A 163 -22.07 15.99 -26.81
N ARG A 164 -21.91 17.17 -26.20
CA ARG A 164 -21.62 18.42 -26.92
C ARG A 164 -20.14 18.64 -27.22
N LEU A 165 -19.26 18.30 -26.28
CA LEU A 165 -17.86 18.74 -26.29
C LEU A 165 -16.86 17.63 -26.60
N ALA A 166 -17.19 16.38 -26.29
CA ALA A 166 -16.38 15.23 -26.65
C ALA A 166 -16.55 14.96 -28.15
N ARG A 167 -15.77 15.67 -28.98
CA ARG A 167 -15.73 15.44 -30.44
C ARG A 167 -15.59 13.96 -30.73
N THR A 168 -16.59 13.39 -31.40
CA THR A 168 -16.61 11.99 -31.79
C THR A 168 -15.48 11.70 -32.78
N LYS A 169 -14.48 10.98 -32.27
CA LYS A 169 -13.60 10.01 -32.96
C LYS A 169 -12.86 10.52 -34.22
N ARG A 170 -11.62 11.03 -34.05
CA ARG A 170 -10.45 10.59 -34.87
C ARG A 170 -9.07 11.19 -34.52
N SER A 171 -8.94 12.28 -33.77
CA SER A 171 -7.64 12.99 -33.67
C SER A 171 -6.92 12.98 -32.30
N VAL A 172 -7.48 12.40 -31.23
CA VAL A 172 -6.89 12.52 -29.88
C VAL A 172 -5.84 11.43 -29.56
N LEU A 173 -5.64 10.46 -30.44
CA LEU A 173 -4.71 9.33 -30.22
C LEU A 173 -3.22 9.70 -30.17
N ARG A 174 -2.84 10.97 -30.41
CA ARG A 174 -1.43 11.41 -30.39
C ARG A 174 -0.99 12.15 -29.12
N SER A 175 -1.90 12.61 -28.24
CA SER A 175 -1.51 13.53 -27.15
C SER A 175 -1.35 12.89 -25.75
N LEU A 176 -1.49 11.56 -25.60
CA LEU A 176 -1.40 10.86 -24.29
C LEU A 176 -0.13 10.00 -24.14
N ILE A 177 0.96 10.36 -24.83
CA ILE A 177 2.20 9.56 -24.86
C ILE A 177 3.12 9.82 -23.65
N PHE A 178 2.94 10.90 -22.89
CA PHE A 178 3.94 11.29 -21.88
C PHE A 178 3.89 10.53 -20.54
N SER A 179 2.93 9.65 -20.30
CA SER A 179 2.87 8.86 -19.04
C SER A 179 3.08 7.36 -19.22
N PHE A 180 3.31 6.86 -20.45
CA PHE A 180 3.17 5.43 -20.78
C PHE A 180 4.38 4.76 -21.42
N GLY A 181 5.59 5.33 -21.30
CA GLY A 181 6.82 4.67 -21.78
C GLY A 181 6.96 3.22 -21.30
N ILE A 182 6.47 2.89 -20.10
CA ILE A 182 6.67 1.59 -19.44
C ILE A 182 5.87 0.43 -20.05
N LEU A 183 4.58 0.60 -20.38
CA LEU A 183 3.78 -0.48 -21.00
C LEU A 183 4.20 -0.72 -22.46
N ASP A 184 4.63 0.34 -23.14
CA ASP A 184 5.12 0.25 -24.52
C ASP A 184 6.56 -0.33 -24.56
N ASP A 185 7.41 0.01 -23.59
CA ASP A 185 8.72 -0.60 -23.39
C ASP A 185 8.61 -2.09 -23.03
N PHE A 186 7.61 -2.49 -22.24
CA PHE A 186 7.32 -3.90 -21.97
C PHE A 186 7.03 -4.67 -23.26
N ARG A 187 6.12 -4.12 -24.10
CA ARG A 187 5.78 -4.70 -25.40
C ARG A 187 7.00 -4.78 -26.32
N LYS A 188 7.86 -3.75 -26.34
CA LYS A 188 9.09 -3.72 -27.14
C LYS A 188 10.15 -4.71 -26.66
N GLN A 189 10.36 -4.85 -25.35
CA GLN A 189 11.37 -5.74 -24.78
C GLN A 189 11.04 -7.23 -25.01
N TYR A 190 9.77 -7.63 -24.92
CA TYR A 190 9.35 -8.99 -25.27
C TYR A 190 9.33 -9.22 -26.79
N SER A 191 8.91 -8.21 -27.57
CA SER A 191 8.91 -8.31 -29.04
C SER A 191 10.34 -8.39 -29.61
N SER A 192 11.34 -7.76 -28.99
CA SER A 192 12.74 -7.84 -29.44
C SER A 192 13.41 -9.17 -29.09
N ARG A 193 12.97 -9.87 -28.03
CA ARG A 193 13.36 -11.28 -27.79
C ARG A 193 12.76 -12.22 -28.84
N ARG A 194 11.59 -11.89 -29.38
CA ARG A 194 10.89 -12.68 -30.41
C ARG A 194 11.57 -12.64 -31.78
N SER A 195 12.32 -11.58 -32.10
CA SER A 195 12.98 -11.45 -33.41
C SER A 195 14.29 -12.23 -33.53
N ARG A 196 14.83 -12.79 -32.43
CA ARG A 196 16.15 -13.46 -32.46
C ARG A 196 16.11 -15.00 -32.43
N ALA A 197 14.93 -15.63 -32.41
CA ALA A 197 14.81 -17.08 -32.52
C ALA A 197 13.41 -17.48 -33.04
N GLN A 198 13.28 -17.65 -34.35
CA GLN A 198 12.19 -18.45 -34.93
C GLN A 198 12.80 -19.67 -35.63
N LYS A 199 13.02 -20.73 -34.84
CA LYS A 199 12.91 -22.10 -35.34
C LYS A 199 11.43 -22.50 -35.31
N PRO A 200 10.98 -23.48 -36.12
CA PRO A 200 9.57 -23.84 -36.25
C PRO A 200 8.98 -24.19 -34.87
N THR A 201 7.98 -23.43 -34.46
CA THR A 201 7.34 -23.51 -33.16
C THR A 201 6.64 -24.85 -33.00
N ILE A 202 7.12 -25.67 -32.06
CA ILE A 202 6.34 -26.74 -31.45
C ILE A 202 5.06 -26.09 -30.91
N SER A 203 3.91 -26.51 -31.42
CA SER A 203 2.59 -26.06 -30.95
C SER A 203 2.51 -26.18 -29.43
N SER A 204 2.34 -25.05 -28.73
CA SER A 204 2.22 -25.00 -27.28
C SER A 204 1.05 -25.87 -26.83
N PHE A 205 1.30 -26.84 -25.94
CA PHE A 205 0.25 -27.72 -25.39
C PHE A 205 -0.85 -26.94 -24.67
N LEU A 206 -0.52 -25.76 -24.11
CA LEU A 206 -1.49 -24.89 -23.45
C LEU A 206 -2.55 -24.39 -24.43
N LEU A 207 -2.18 -24.06 -25.67
CA LEU A 207 -3.11 -23.60 -26.71
C LEU A 207 -3.96 -24.73 -27.31
N LYS A 208 -3.67 -25.99 -26.96
CA LYS A 208 -4.51 -27.14 -27.35
C LYS A 208 -5.65 -27.38 -26.36
N LEU A 209 -5.66 -26.69 -25.23
CA LEU A 209 -6.76 -26.77 -24.26
C LEU A 209 -8.00 -26.05 -24.82
N PRO A 210 -9.22 -26.53 -24.51
CA PRO A 210 -10.44 -25.80 -24.81
C PRO A 210 -10.41 -24.38 -24.19
N THR A 211 -11.03 -23.42 -24.87
CA THR A 211 -11.04 -22.00 -24.46
C THR A 211 -11.64 -21.83 -23.07
N GLU A 212 -12.63 -22.64 -22.72
CA GLU A 212 -13.32 -22.63 -21.41
C GLU A 212 -12.34 -22.94 -20.28
N ILE A 213 -11.45 -23.94 -20.48
CA ILE A 213 -10.41 -24.31 -19.52
C ILE A 213 -9.38 -23.19 -19.39
N LEU A 214 -9.02 -22.55 -20.51
CA LEU A 214 -8.12 -21.40 -20.50
C LEU A 214 -8.71 -20.20 -19.75
N CYS A 215 -10.01 -19.94 -19.90
CA CYS A 215 -10.71 -18.91 -19.13
C CYS A 215 -10.70 -19.21 -17.63
N ILE A 216 -10.97 -20.45 -17.22
CA ILE A 216 -10.90 -20.86 -15.80
C ILE A 216 -9.48 -20.66 -15.26
N ILE A 217 -8.45 -21.11 -16.00
CA ILE A 217 -7.05 -20.89 -15.60
C ILE A 217 -6.79 -19.39 -15.43
N LEU A 218 -7.21 -18.55 -16.39
CA LEU A 218 -7.05 -17.11 -16.33
C LEU A 218 -7.74 -16.47 -15.12
N GLU A 219 -8.92 -16.96 -14.74
CA GLU A 219 -9.65 -16.48 -13.55
C GLU A 219 -8.93 -16.83 -12.24
N CYS A 220 -8.19 -17.94 -12.21
CA CYS A 220 -7.37 -18.33 -11.06
C CYS A 220 -6.04 -17.57 -10.94
N LEU A 221 -5.61 -16.87 -12.00
CA LEU A 221 -4.34 -16.12 -12.00
C LEU A 221 -4.50 -14.74 -11.38
N GLU A 222 -3.45 -14.24 -10.73
CA GLU A 222 -3.40 -12.85 -10.32
C GLU A 222 -3.39 -11.92 -11.54
N LEU A 223 -3.82 -10.67 -11.35
CA LEU A 223 -4.00 -9.73 -12.47
C LEU A 223 -2.70 -9.48 -13.26
N HIS A 224 -1.56 -9.50 -12.58
CA HIS A 224 -0.26 -9.32 -13.22
C HIS A 224 0.17 -10.57 -14.00
N ASP A 225 -0.17 -11.77 -13.53
CA ASP A 225 0.09 -13.03 -14.25
C ASP A 225 -0.77 -13.13 -15.50
N GLN A 226 -2.04 -12.72 -15.42
CA GLN A 226 -2.92 -12.61 -16.59
C GLN A 226 -2.34 -11.64 -17.62
N PHE A 227 -1.79 -10.50 -17.17
CA PHE A 227 -1.09 -9.56 -18.06
C PHE A 227 0.13 -10.22 -18.72
N ILE A 228 1.01 -10.85 -17.94
CA ILE A 228 2.22 -11.51 -18.45
C ILE A 228 1.86 -12.62 -19.45
N LEU A 229 0.86 -13.46 -19.13
CA LEU A 229 0.41 -14.55 -19.99
C LEU A 229 -0.17 -14.01 -21.30
N GLY A 230 -0.94 -12.93 -21.26
CA GLY A 230 -1.46 -12.25 -22.45
C GLY A 230 -0.36 -11.68 -23.35
N GLN A 231 0.84 -11.44 -22.83
CA GLN A 231 2.00 -10.99 -23.61
C GLN A 231 2.83 -12.14 -24.18
N ALA A 232 2.60 -13.38 -23.76
CA ALA A 232 3.40 -14.53 -24.19
C ALA A 232 3.18 -14.90 -25.67
N CYS A 233 1.93 -14.87 -26.16
CA CYS A 233 1.62 -15.08 -27.58
C CYS A 233 0.36 -14.32 -28.02
N LYS A 234 0.10 -14.26 -29.34
CA LYS A 234 -1.02 -13.49 -29.91
C LYS A 234 -2.36 -14.10 -29.51
N GLU A 235 -2.42 -15.43 -29.43
CA GLU A 235 -3.59 -16.22 -29.11
C GLU A 235 -4.00 -16.01 -27.65
N LEU A 236 -3.06 -16.12 -26.70
CA LEU A 236 -3.30 -15.81 -25.29
C LEU A 236 -3.63 -14.31 -25.09
N GLY A 237 -3.02 -13.43 -25.87
CA GLY A 237 -3.39 -12.01 -25.92
C GLY A 237 -4.84 -11.80 -26.37
N ALA A 238 -5.29 -12.58 -27.37
CA ALA A 238 -6.68 -12.55 -27.84
C ALA A 238 -7.65 -13.17 -26.84
N ILE A 239 -7.25 -14.18 -26.06
CA ILE A 239 -8.11 -14.76 -25.01
C ILE A 239 -8.20 -13.81 -23.80
N THR A 240 -7.09 -13.20 -23.40
CA THR A 240 -7.06 -12.26 -22.27
C THR A 240 -7.77 -10.94 -22.57
N GLN A 241 -7.85 -10.53 -23.84
CA GLN A 241 -8.70 -9.48 -24.44
C GLN A 241 -9.09 -8.27 -23.56
N ARG A 242 -8.18 -7.81 -22.71
CA ARG A 242 -8.40 -6.69 -21.81
C ARG A 242 -7.68 -5.45 -22.32
N ASP A 243 -8.37 -4.32 -22.25
CA ASP A 243 -7.69 -3.03 -22.27
C ASP A 243 -6.94 -2.86 -20.94
N TRP A 244 -5.72 -3.39 -20.90
CA TRP A 244 -4.87 -3.37 -19.71
C TRP A 244 -4.61 -1.96 -19.19
N LYS A 245 -4.65 -0.95 -20.06
CA LYS A 245 -4.54 0.44 -19.64
C LYS A 245 -5.79 0.86 -18.87
N LEU A 246 -6.97 0.62 -19.43
CA LEU A 246 -8.22 0.93 -18.75
C LEU A 246 -8.36 0.16 -17.43
N VAL A 247 -8.00 -1.12 -17.42
CA VAL A 247 -7.98 -1.97 -16.22
C VAL A 247 -7.04 -1.36 -15.19
N PHE A 248 -5.78 -1.11 -15.55
CA PHE A 248 -4.79 -0.55 -14.63
C PHE A 248 -5.22 0.82 -14.10
N ASP A 249 -5.69 1.72 -14.95
CA ASP A 249 -6.13 3.07 -14.56
C ASP A 249 -7.29 3.02 -13.54
N ARG A 250 -8.18 2.03 -13.66
CA ARG A 250 -9.31 1.78 -12.76
C ARG A 250 -8.93 1.07 -11.46
N LEU A 251 -7.74 0.46 -11.36
CA LEU A 251 -7.35 -0.22 -10.12
C LEU A 251 -7.20 0.79 -8.96
N PRO A 252 -7.70 0.43 -7.76
CA PRO A 252 -7.34 1.11 -6.51
C PRO A 252 -5.83 1.11 -6.30
N SER A 253 -5.31 2.09 -5.56
CA SER A 253 -3.86 2.25 -5.32
C SER A 253 -3.19 0.97 -4.83
N VAL A 254 -3.80 0.28 -3.86
CA VAL A 254 -3.28 -0.98 -3.29
C VAL A 254 -3.21 -2.08 -4.36
N LYS A 255 -4.22 -2.19 -5.23
CA LYS A 255 -4.22 -3.18 -6.32
C LYS A 255 -3.24 -2.80 -7.44
N LYS A 256 -3.02 -1.51 -7.70
CA LYS A 256 -1.96 -1.04 -8.63
C LYS A 256 -0.59 -1.45 -8.13
N GLU A 257 -0.33 -1.25 -6.84
CA GLU A 257 0.93 -1.63 -6.21
C GLU A 257 1.17 -3.13 -6.31
N ALA A 258 0.19 -3.97 -5.93
CA ALA A 258 0.28 -5.42 -6.06
C ALA A 258 0.54 -5.84 -7.53
N PHE A 259 -0.20 -5.26 -8.48
CA PHE A 259 0.00 -5.50 -9.90
C PHE A 259 1.42 -5.15 -10.37
N LEU A 260 1.91 -3.95 -10.04
CA LEU A 260 3.25 -3.51 -10.41
C LEU A 260 4.34 -4.31 -9.70
N THR A 261 4.09 -4.77 -8.48
CA THR A 261 5.02 -5.62 -7.72
C THR A 261 5.20 -6.97 -8.42
N GLY A 262 4.11 -7.61 -8.84
CA GLY A 262 4.15 -8.83 -9.63
C GLY A 262 4.86 -8.66 -10.97
N LEU A 263 4.64 -7.53 -11.66
CA LEU A 263 5.40 -7.20 -12.87
C LEU A 263 6.89 -6.99 -12.57
N ALA A 264 7.23 -6.18 -11.58
CA ALA A 264 8.60 -5.95 -11.16
C ALA A 264 9.28 -7.27 -10.80
N PHE A 265 8.57 -8.17 -10.12
CA PHE A 265 9.07 -9.47 -9.69
C PHE A 265 9.62 -10.27 -10.87
N THR A 266 8.97 -10.26 -12.03
CA THR A 266 9.42 -10.99 -13.23
C THR A 266 10.36 -10.18 -14.14
N MET A 267 10.41 -8.86 -13.98
CA MET A 267 11.24 -7.97 -14.78
C MET A 267 12.64 -7.74 -14.15
N PRO A 268 13.73 -8.28 -14.73
CA PRO A 268 15.05 -8.21 -14.11
C PRO A 268 15.63 -6.79 -14.02
N ASN A 269 15.29 -5.91 -14.96
CA ASN A 269 15.86 -4.56 -15.02
C ASN A 269 14.91 -3.49 -14.49
N HIS A 270 13.88 -3.88 -13.75
CA HIS A 270 12.92 -2.95 -13.19
C HIS A 270 12.72 -3.17 -11.70
N TRP A 271 12.27 -2.15 -10.99
CA TRP A 271 11.79 -2.21 -9.61
C TRP A 271 10.55 -1.34 -9.48
N VAL A 272 9.73 -1.59 -8.46
CA VAL A 272 8.48 -0.84 -8.24
C VAL A 272 8.69 0.15 -7.09
N CYS A 273 8.30 1.41 -7.29
CA CYS A 273 8.35 2.40 -6.22
C CYS A 273 7.01 2.44 -5.47
N GLY A 274 7.05 2.18 -4.16
CA GLY A 274 5.86 2.24 -3.29
C GLY A 274 5.23 3.62 -3.17
N PHE A 275 5.97 4.70 -3.49
CA PHE A 275 5.47 6.07 -3.36
C PHE A 275 4.85 6.62 -4.64
N CYS A 276 5.51 6.45 -5.79
CA CYS A 276 4.99 6.99 -7.05
C CYS A 276 4.13 6.01 -7.84
N HIS A 277 4.05 4.74 -7.40
CA HIS A 277 3.35 3.64 -8.07
C HIS A 277 3.75 3.49 -9.54
N LYS A 278 5.06 3.48 -9.80
CA LYS A 278 5.62 3.26 -11.14
C LYS A 278 6.73 2.21 -11.10
N LEU A 279 6.94 1.58 -12.24
CA LEU A 279 8.14 0.78 -12.50
C LEU A 279 9.27 1.71 -12.93
N HIS A 280 10.43 1.51 -12.34
CA HIS A 280 11.65 2.25 -12.66
C HIS A 280 12.69 1.29 -13.19
N HIS A 281 13.49 1.75 -14.15
CA HIS A 281 14.66 1.02 -14.57
C HIS A 281 15.70 0.96 -13.46
N ILE A 282 16.45 -0.13 -13.38
CA ILE A 282 17.56 -0.24 -12.44
C ILE A 282 18.69 0.73 -12.83
N ASN A 283 19.31 1.34 -11.83
CA ASN A 283 20.60 2.01 -11.97
C ASN A 283 21.65 1.15 -11.26
N LYS A 284 22.68 0.68 -11.98
CA LYS A 284 23.71 -0.22 -11.40
C LYS A 284 24.74 0.50 -10.53
N HIS A 285 24.71 1.83 -10.50
CA HIS A 285 25.55 2.67 -9.63
C HIS A 285 24.89 2.99 -8.29
N ASP A 286 23.60 2.66 -8.16
CA ASP A 286 22.83 2.88 -6.96
C ASP A 286 23.06 1.72 -5.99
N ILE A 287 24.00 1.92 -5.07
CA ILE A 287 24.41 0.91 -4.08
C ILE A 287 24.35 1.50 -2.68
N PRO A 288 24.11 0.68 -1.63
CA PRO A 288 24.13 1.17 -0.26
C PRO A 288 25.44 1.89 0.09
N GLY A 289 25.35 3.11 0.61
CA GLY A 289 26.51 3.93 0.99
C GLY A 289 27.11 4.79 -0.13
N ALA A 290 26.66 4.64 -1.38
CA ALA A 290 26.97 5.63 -2.42
C ALA A 290 26.12 6.91 -2.24
N GLN A 291 26.56 8.01 -2.85
CA GLN A 291 25.75 9.22 -2.88
C GLN A 291 24.37 8.94 -3.51
N PRO A 292 23.30 9.54 -2.97
CA PRO A 292 21.97 9.45 -3.54
C PRO A 292 21.99 9.74 -5.04
N TYR A 293 21.65 8.74 -5.85
CA TYR A 293 21.33 9.00 -7.24
C TYR A 293 20.00 9.77 -7.32
N ASN A 294 19.90 10.71 -8.27
CA ASN A 294 18.66 11.38 -8.67
C ASN A 294 17.71 10.37 -9.35
N GLY A 295 17.22 9.41 -8.57
CA GLY A 295 16.26 8.39 -9.00
C GLY A 295 14.84 8.94 -8.97
N CYS A 296 13.89 8.09 -8.56
CA CYS A 296 12.52 8.54 -8.35
C CYS A 296 12.49 9.68 -7.31
N PRO A 297 11.92 10.86 -7.62
CA PRO A 297 11.87 11.99 -6.69
C PRO A 297 10.99 11.73 -5.46
N TYR A 298 10.23 10.64 -5.47
CA TYR A 298 9.39 10.21 -4.34
C TYR A 298 10.05 9.12 -3.50
N ASP A 299 11.21 8.58 -3.90
CA ASP A 299 11.96 7.54 -3.20
C ASP A 299 13.12 8.14 -2.38
N GLU A 300 12.76 9.11 -1.53
CA GLU A 300 13.68 9.82 -0.65
C GLU A 300 13.87 9.14 0.71
N ARG A 301 13.13 8.06 0.98
CA ARG A 301 13.08 7.43 2.30
C ARG A 301 13.91 6.16 2.34
N GLY A 302 15.04 6.21 3.04
CA GLY A 302 15.89 5.06 3.35
C GLY A 302 16.04 4.81 4.85
N ALA A 303 16.42 3.58 5.18
CA ALA A 303 16.95 3.23 6.50
C ALA A 303 18.41 3.68 6.57
N LYS A 304 18.69 4.66 7.43
CA LYS A 304 19.99 5.32 7.56
C LYS A 304 20.75 4.83 8.79
N PHE A 305 22.02 4.55 8.63
CA PHE A 305 22.92 4.05 9.66
C PHE A 305 24.19 4.90 9.69
N ALA A 306 24.58 5.36 10.89
CA ALA A 306 25.75 6.21 11.12
C ALA A 306 25.86 7.44 10.20
N HIS A 307 24.74 7.92 9.62
CA HIS A 307 24.65 9.00 8.62
C HIS A 307 25.37 8.77 7.28
N VAL A 308 26.11 7.67 7.12
CA VAL A 308 26.95 7.39 5.94
C VAL A 308 26.47 6.20 5.13
N TYR A 309 25.63 5.35 5.71
CA TYR A 309 25.15 4.14 5.07
C TYR A 309 23.63 4.15 5.00
N GLU A 310 23.08 4.14 3.79
CA GLU A 310 21.64 4.16 3.55
C GLU A 310 21.21 2.94 2.73
N ILE A 311 20.26 2.18 3.26
CA ILE A 311 19.52 1.18 2.51
C ILE A 311 18.20 1.79 2.09
N ARG A 312 17.77 1.52 0.86
CA ARG A 312 16.49 1.96 0.31
C ARG A 312 15.67 0.77 -0.12
N GLU A 313 14.38 0.99 -0.29
CA GLU A 313 13.41 -0.05 -0.59
C GLU A 313 13.84 -0.84 -1.84
N ARG A 314 14.22 -0.12 -2.91
CA ARG A 314 14.74 -0.68 -4.16
C ARG A 314 15.96 -1.60 -3.98
N HIS A 315 16.86 -1.33 -3.04
CA HIS A 315 18.01 -2.20 -2.77
C HIS A 315 17.54 -3.56 -2.25
N VAL A 316 16.55 -3.56 -1.35
CA VAL A 316 15.95 -4.79 -0.80
C VAL A 316 15.26 -5.60 -1.90
N GLN A 317 14.41 -4.96 -2.72
CA GLN A 317 13.72 -5.67 -3.82
C GLN A 317 14.70 -6.28 -4.81
N LEU A 318 15.70 -5.51 -5.23
CA LEU A 318 16.63 -5.91 -6.27
C LEU A 318 17.55 -7.02 -5.77
N ALA A 319 18.01 -6.94 -4.53
CA ALA A 319 18.82 -7.97 -3.91
C ALA A 319 18.08 -9.33 -3.86
N LEU A 320 16.84 -9.34 -3.34
CA LEU A 320 16.01 -10.54 -3.28
C LEU A 320 15.68 -11.08 -4.67
N LYS A 321 15.32 -10.19 -5.60
CA LYS A 321 15.01 -10.56 -6.98
C LYS A 321 16.20 -11.17 -7.71
N PHE A 322 17.40 -10.59 -7.61
CA PHE A 322 18.58 -11.12 -8.26
C PHE A 322 19.07 -12.40 -7.62
N LYS A 323 18.90 -12.56 -6.30
CA LYS A 323 19.17 -13.83 -5.63
C LYS A 323 18.28 -14.94 -6.19
N ARG A 324 16.97 -14.68 -6.33
CA ARG A 324 15.99 -15.62 -6.90
C ARG A 324 16.23 -15.93 -8.38
N LEU A 325 16.57 -14.91 -9.18
CA LEU A 325 16.79 -15.06 -10.62
C LEU A 325 18.13 -15.72 -10.99
N GLY A 326 19.03 -15.93 -10.03
CA GLY A 326 20.33 -16.55 -10.28
C GLY A 326 21.17 -15.70 -11.25
N ALA A 327 21.60 -16.25 -12.38
CA ALA A 327 22.62 -15.67 -13.28
C ALA A 327 22.45 -14.20 -13.75
N ILE A 328 21.30 -13.56 -13.52
CA ILE A 328 21.00 -12.20 -13.97
C ILE A 328 21.54 -11.15 -12.98
N ASN A 329 22.31 -10.18 -13.50
CA ASN A 329 22.83 -9.03 -12.75
C ASN A 329 23.61 -9.39 -11.46
N GLN A 330 24.32 -10.53 -11.45
CA GLN A 330 25.10 -11.00 -10.28
C GLN A 330 26.13 -9.97 -9.79
N GLY A 331 26.88 -9.33 -10.70
CA GLY A 331 27.82 -8.28 -10.30
C GLY A 331 27.18 -7.02 -9.71
N TYR A 332 25.86 -6.83 -9.86
CA TYR A 332 25.13 -5.77 -9.16
C TYR A 332 24.59 -6.25 -7.81
N LEU A 333 24.11 -7.50 -7.72
CA LEU A 333 23.77 -8.13 -6.45
C LEU A 333 24.98 -8.12 -5.50
N GLU A 334 26.15 -8.53 -5.98
CA GLU A 334 27.41 -8.50 -5.22
C GLU A 334 27.64 -7.12 -4.63
N LYS A 335 27.55 -6.06 -5.43
CA LYS A 335 27.73 -4.67 -4.96
C LYS A 335 26.70 -4.24 -3.92
N ILE A 336 25.42 -4.60 -4.08
CA ILE A 336 24.38 -4.30 -3.07
C ILE A 336 24.67 -5.02 -1.75
N THR A 337 25.22 -6.24 -1.83
CA THR A 337 25.52 -7.07 -0.66
C THR A 337 26.94 -6.91 -0.13
N SER A 338 27.77 -6.09 -0.76
CA SER A 338 29.15 -5.89 -0.34
C SER A 338 29.20 -5.26 1.05
N PRO A 339 30.07 -5.76 1.95
CA PRO A 339 30.32 -5.09 3.21
C PRO A 339 30.79 -3.65 3.00
N PHE A 340 30.29 -2.74 3.82
CA PHE A 340 30.67 -1.33 3.84
C PHE A 340 31.41 -1.04 5.14
N THR A 341 32.50 -0.27 5.07
CA THR A 341 33.26 0.17 6.23
C THR A 341 33.50 1.67 6.13
N TYR A 342 33.40 2.37 7.26
CA TYR A 342 33.61 3.79 7.39
C TYR A 342 34.34 4.09 8.69
N GLU A 343 35.39 4.89 8.63
CA GLU A 343 36.16 5.33 9.77
C GLU A 343 36.18 6.86 9.80
N LEU A 344 35.93 7.42 10.98
CA LEU A 344 35.92 8.85 11.20
C LEU A 344 36.64 9.16 12.51
N ASP A 345 37.70 9.95 12.42
CA ASP A 345 38.37 10.49 13.58
C ASP A 345 37.93 11.95 13.76
N TYR A 346 37.33 12.25 14.91
CA TYR A 346 36.87 13.62 15.16
C TYR A 346 38.07 14.47 15.61
N ILE A 347 38.39 15.52 14.87
CA ILE A 347 39.46 16.45 15.29
C ILE A 347 39.07 17.18 16.58
N THR A 348 37.77 17.51 16.72
CA THR A 348 37.25 18.32 17.83
C THR A 348 36.79 17.51 19.04
N ARG A 349 36.70 16.17 18.92
CA ARG A 349 36.26 15.29 20.00
C ARG A 349 37.27 14.16 20.16
N PRO A 350 37.62 13.75 21.40
CA PRO A 350 38.57 12.66 21.63
C PRO A 350 37.94 11.28 21.34
N ILE A 351 37.23 11.13 20.21
CA ILE A 351 36.46 9.95 19.84
C ILE A 351 36.80 9.56 18.39
N SER A 352 37.12 8.28 18.19
CA SER A 352 37.25 7.68 16.86
C SER A 352 36.07 6.72 16.63
N LYS A 353 35.36 6.89 15.52
CA LYS A 353 34.18 6.11 15.14
C LYS A 353 34.54 5.16 13.99
N HIS A 354 34.33 3.87 14.21
CA HIS A 354 34.46 2.84 13.19
C HIS A 354 33.11 2.16 12.98
N PHE A 355 32.57 2.27 11.78
CA PHE A 355 31.30 1.70 11.39
C PHE A 355 31.50 0.64 10.32
N LYS A 356 30.85 -0.51 10.49
CA LYS A 356 30.79 -1.57 9.49
C LYS A 356 29.34 -1.99 9.28
N ALA A 357 28.96 -2.18 8.03
CA ALA A 357 27.69 -2.78 7.62
C ALA A 357 27.97 -4.02 6.77
N SER A 358 27.22 -5.08 6.99
CA SER A 358 27.39 -6.37 6.33
C SER A 358 26.03 -6.93 5.92
N PRO A 359 25.52 -6.56 4.74
CA PRO A 359 24.26 -7.08 4.22
C PRO A 359 24.37 -8.57 3.94
N LYS A 360 23.26 -9.29 4.11
CA LYS A 360 23.14 -10.71 3.79
C LYS A 360 21.77 -10.99 3.20
N VAL A 361 21.74 -11.71 2.08
CA VAL A 361 20.49 -12.07 1.40
C VAL A 361 20.33 -13.58 1.48
N THR A 362 19.29 -14.01 2.18
CA THR A 362 18.84 -15.42 2.18
C THR A 362 17.89 -15.65 1.01
N THR A 363 17.34 -16.86 0.84
CA THR A 363 16.39 -17.14 -0.24
C THR A 363 15.20 -16.19 -0.23
N GLU A 364 14.74 -15.80 0.96
CA GLU A 364 13.52 -15.02 1.11
C GLU A 364 13.69 -13.72 1.86
N ARG A 365 14.83 -13.43 2.49
CA ARG A 365 14.94 -12.27 3.39
C ARG A 365 16.21 -11.48 3.17
N PHE A 366 16.08 -10.15 3.24
CA PHE A 366 17.19 -9.23 3.25
C PHE A 366 17.54 -8.87 4.69
N LEU A 367 18.73 -9.24 5.11
CA LEU A 367 19.23 -9.04 6.46
C LEU A 367 20.41 -8.07 6.44
N LEU A 368 20.61 -7.38 7.56
CA LEU A 368 21.76 -6.50 7.75
C LEU A 368 22.34 -6.71 9.14
N HIS A 369 23.65 -6.84 9.21
CA HIS A 369 24.40 -6.66 10.46
C HIS A 369 25.14 -5.32 10.38
N THR A 370 25.02 -4.51 11.41
CA THR A 370 25.84 -3.31 11.59
C THR A 370 26.66 -3.45 12.87
N ARG A 371 27.86 -2.88 12.83
CA ARG A 371 28.77 -2.80 13.96
C ARG A 371 29.30 -1.39 14.07
N LEU A 372 29.01 -0.74 15.17
CA LEU A 372 29.53 0.58 15.53
C LEU A 372 30.53 0.42 16.68
N LYS A 373 31.78 0.80 16.46
CA LYS A 373 32.80 0.91 17.50
C LYS A 373 33.13 2.37 17.74
N LEU A 374 33.02 2.80 18.98
CA LEU A 374 33.42 4.12 19.45
C LEU A 374 34.65 3.93 20.35
N VAL A 375 35.75 4.59 20.04
CA VAL A 375 37.00 4.53 20.82
C VAL A 375 37.27 5.91 21.40
N TYR A 376 37.40 6.00 22.73
CA TYR A 376 37.54 7.24 23.47
C TYR A 376 38.98 7.40 23.96
N ARG A 377 39.59 8.58 23.74
CA ARG A 377 40.99 8.85 24.14
C ARG A 377 41.11 9.26 25.61
N ASN A 378 40.10 9.94 26.16
CA ASN A 378 40.18 10.60 27.47
C ASN A 378 39.28 9.95 28.53
N GLY A 379 39.08 8.63 28.44
CA GLY A 379 38.14 7.90 29.29
C GLY A 379 36.73 7.86 28.70
N LEU A 380 35.92 6.93 29.20
CA LEU A 380 34.61 6.60 28.66
C LEU A 380 33.51 7.20 29.54
N SER A 381 32.70 8.13 29.02
CA SER A 381 31.52 8.62 29.72
C SER A 381 30.22 8.32 28.96
N ILE A 382 29.19 7.87 29.67
CA ILE A 382 27.85 7.64 29.12
C ILE A 382 27.25 8.91 28.50
N ARG A 383 27.69 10.10 28.95
CA ARG A 383 27.21 11.38 28.44
C ARG A 383 27.68 11.67 27.01
N GLU A 384 28.77 11.02 26.59
CA GLU A 384 29.44 11.24 25.30
C GLU A 384 28.98 10.25 24.21
N LEU A 385 28.06 9.34 24.53
CA LEU A 385 27.31 8.62 23.50
C LEU A 385 26.36 9.63 22.85
N ASP A 386 26.78 10.15 21.70
CA ASP A 386 25.93 10.97 20.84
C ASP A 386 24.65 10.21 20.45
N ASP A 387 23.72 10.94 19.82
CA ASP A 387 22.38 10.59 19.32
C ASP A 387 22.31 9.38 18.35
N GLU A 388 23.16 8.37 18.53
CA GLU A 388 23.22 7.12 17.77
C GLU A 388 21.89 6.39 17.90
N THR A 389 21.32 6.08 16.74
CA THR A 389 20.06 5.36 16.63
C THR A 389 20.35 3.96 16.12
N ILE A 390 19.88 2.94 16.85
CA ILE A 390 19.85 1.57 16.33
C ILE A 390 18.76 1.46 15.27
N CYS A 391 17.57 2.01 15.55
CA CYS A 391 16.45 2.10 14.61
C CYS A 391 15.63 3.38 14.87
N PRO A 392 14.61 3.71 14.06
CA PRO A 392 13.74 4.88 14.30
C PRO A 392 13.04 4.85 15.68
N HIS A 393 12.93 3.67 16.29
CA HIS A 393 12.27 3.48 17.58
C HIS A 393 13.20 3.54 18.78
N MET A 394 14.50 3.28 18.57
CA MET A 394 15.50 3.16 19.63
C MET A 394 16.67 4.12 19.38
N ARG A 395 16.77 5.12 20.26
CA ARG A 395 17.83 6.13 20.25
C ARG A 395 18.56 6.11 21.59
N VAL A 396 19.88 6.17 21.54
CA VAL A 396 20.67 6.45 22.74
C VAL A 396 20.52 7.94 23.05
N CYS A 397 19.89 8.26 24.19
CA CYS A 397 19.80 9.64 24.67
C CYS A 397 20.74 9.82 25.84
N SER A 398 21.68 10.77 25.75
CA SER A 398 22.47 11.21 26.89
C SER A 398 21.52 11.71 27.99
N THR A 399 21.75 11.23 29.21
CA THR A 399 20.99 11.62 30.39
C THR A 399 21.06 13.13 30.58
N GLY A 400 19.96 13.85 30.32
CA GLY A 400 19.87 15.29 30.56
C GLY A 400 19.21 16.12 29.45
N SER A 401 19.05 15.61 28.23
CA SER A 401 18.33 16.36 27.19
C SER A 401 16.82 16.38 27.48
N ARG A 402 16.13 17.52 27.25
CA ARG A 402 14.66 17.63 27.37
C ARG A 402 13.90 16.59 26.53
N GLN A 403 14.54 16.03 25.50
CA GLN A 403 14.00 14.95 24.65
C GLN A 403 13.98 13.58 25.32
N SER A 404 14.74 13.37 26.40
CA SER A 404 14.71 12.11 27.18
C SER A 404 13.32 11.76 27.73
N ARG A 405 12.42 12.73 27.91
CA ARG A 405 11.04 12.51 28.38
C ARG A 405 10.10 11.94 27.31
N LEU A 406 10.49 11.96 26.03
CA LEU A 406 9.71 11.46 24.89
C LEU A 406 10.29 10.16 24.29
N SER A 407 11.37 9.63 24.86
CA SER A 407 12.25 8.67 24.18
C SER A 407 11.89 7.21 24.47
N GLY A 408 11.18 6.58 23.53
CA GLY A 408 11.18 5.13 23.23
C GLY A 408 11.01 4.11 24.36
N PRO A 409 11.15 2.81 24.05
CA PRO A 409 11.13 1.77 25.06
C PRO A 409 12.27 2.03 26.05
N LYS A 410 11.98 1.95 27.36
CA LYS A 410 12.95 2.19 28.45
C LYS A 410 14.20 1.29 28.38
N ASN A 411 14.19 0.28 27.52
CA ASN A 411 15.17 -0.80 27.49
C ASN A 411 16.55 -0.35 26.99
N LEU A 412 16.67 0.36 25.85
CA LEU A 412 18.01 0.67 25.32
C LEU A 412 18.85 1.54 26.26
N SER A 413 18.27 2.58 26.89
CA SER A 413 19.01 3.42 27.83
C SER A 413 19.44 2.65 29.09
N ASN A 414 18.59 1.74 29.56
CA ASN A 414 18.91 0.87 30.69
C ASN A 414 20.00 -0.15 30.31
N ASP A 415 19.94 -0.73 29.12
CA ASP A 415 20.91 -1.70 28.62
C ASP A 415 22.29 -1.05 28.44
N VAL A 416 22.34 0.20 27.95
CA VAL A 416 23.56 1.01 27.92
C VAL A 416 24.09 1.20 29.34
N ARG A 417 23.28 1.67 30.29
CA ARG A 417 23.73 1.87 31.68
C ARG A 417 24.24 0.58 32.31
N LEU A 418 23.57 -0.54 32.05
CA LEU A 418 23.96 -1.86 32.53
C LEU A 418 25.31 -2.28 31.94
N ALA A 419 25.56 -2.01 30.65
CA ALA A 419 26.84 -2.29 30.01
C ALA A 419 27.97 -1.47 30.62
N PHE A 420 27.73 -0.20 30.97
CA PHE A 420 28.72 0.62 31.71
C PHE A 420 28.96 0.12 33.14
N ALA A 421 27.91 -0.39 33.81
CA ALA A 421 28.03 -0.96 35.14
C ALA A 421 28.73 -2.33 35.14
N GLN A 422 28.78 -3.02 34.00
CA GLN A 422 29.36 -4.35 33.84
C GLN A 422 30.34 -4.40 32.64
N PRO A 423 31.47 -3.67 32.68
CA PRO A 423 32.43 -3.66 31.57
C PRO A 423 32.92 -5.07 31.21
N GLY A 424 33.10 -5.32 29.92
CA GLY A 424 33.50 -6.62 29.34
C GLY A 424 32.34 -7.60 29.15
N LYS A 425 31.18 -7.36 29.78
CA LYS A 425 29.99 -8.20 29.59
C LYS A 425 29.17 -7.70 28.40
N GLU A 426 28.72 -8.64 27.57
CA GLU A 426 27.77 -8.35 26.49
C GLU A 426 26.36 -8.23 27.07
N ILE A 427 25.71 -7.09 26.80
CA ILE A 427 24.29 -6.86 27.10
C ILE A 427 23.51 -6.98 25.80
N GLN A 428 22.56 -7.92 25.74
CA GLN A 428 21.74 -8.16 24.56
C GLN A 428 20.34 -7.59 24.75
N GLY A 429 19.74 -7.10 23.68
CA GLY A 429 18.38 -6.55 23.68
C GLY A 429 17.73 -6.62 22.30
N HIS A 430 16.49 -6.14 22.22
CA HIS A 430 15.73 -6.09 20.97
C HIS A 430 14.79 -4.87 20.95
N CYS A 431 14.37 -4.48 19.74
CA CYS A 431 13.32 -3.48 19.56
C CYS A 431 11.94 -4.13 19.70
N PRO A 432 11.01 -3.60 20.50
CA PRO A 432 9.65 -4.15 20.58
C PRO A 432 8.75 -3.78 19.38
N ARG A 433 9.29 -3.04 18.39
CA ARG A 433 8.49 -2.46 17.29
C ARG A 433 8.95 -2.84 15.88
N CYS A 434 10.23 -3.08 15.70
CA CYS A 434 10.79 -3.51 14.43
C CYS A 434 11.62 -4.77 14.65
N PRO A 435 11.79 -5.61 13.62
CA PRO A 435 12.59 -6.81 13.70
C PRO A 435 14.08 -6.44 13.70
N ALA A 436 14.53 -6.00 14.88
CA ALA A 436 15.89 -5.62 15.16
C ALA A 436 16.34 -6.15 16.53
N ASP A 437 17.42 -6.91 16.53
CA ASP A 437 18.16 -7.32 17.72
C ASP A 437 19.44 -6.50 17.84
N TYR A 438 19.97 -6.36 19.05
CA TYR A 438 21.23 -5.66 19.28
C TYR A 438 22.01 -6.24 20.45
N SER A 439 23.32 -5.95 20.47
CA SER A 439 24.17 -6.17 21.62
C SER A 439 25.11 -4.99 21.86
N ILE A 440 25.39 -4.74 23.13
CA ILE A 440 26.23 -3.63 23.60
C ILE A 440 27.32 -4.21 24.48
N MET A 441 28.56 -3.84 24.19
CA MET A 441 29.71 -4.22 24.99
C MET A 441 30.56 -2.99 25.27
N VAL A 442 30.81 -2.74 26.56
CA VAL A 442 31.65 -1.64 27.02
C VAL A 442 32.99 -2.21 27.49
N GLY A 443 34.08 -1.77 26.87
CA GLY A 443 35.45 -2.04 27.32
C GLY A 443 36.04 -0.84 28.09
N SER A 444 37.33 -0.90 28.39
CA SER A 444 38.04 0.15 29.14
C SER A 444 37.99 1.53 28.48
N ASN A 445 38.08 1.59 27.14
CA ASN A 445 38.09 2.82 26.36
C ASN A 445 37.27 2.73 25.06
N ARG A 446 36.42 1.70 24.95
CA ARG A 446 35.67 1.44 23.71
C ARG A 446 34.26 0.98 24.00
N ILE A 447 33.33 1.34 23.12
CA ILE A 447 31.97 0.81 23.11
C ILE A 447 31.77 0.15 21.77
N THR A 448 31.26 -1.08 21.78
CA THR A 448 30.82 -1.78 20.57
C THR A 448 29.32 -1.96 20.64
N ILE A 449 28.62 -1.51 19.60
CA ILE A 449 27.20 -1.74 19.40
C ILE A 449 27.06 -2.57 18.13
N ASP A 450 26.61 -3.80 18.28
CA ASP A 450 26.22 -4.67 17.19
C ASP A 450 24.70 -4.65 17.05
N ALA A 451 24.18 -4.59 15.82
CA ALA A 451 22.75 -4.64 15.57
C ALA A 451 22.44 -5.47 14.32
N TRP A 452 21.36 -6.25 14.40
CA TRP A 452 20.88 -7.12 13.32
C TRP A 452 19.48 -6.71 12.94
N TYR A 453 19.24 -6.58 11.64
CA TYR A 453 17.97 -6.11 11.08
C TYR A 453 17.46 -7.11 10.07
N ASP A 454 16.15 -7.29 10.08
CA ASP A 454 15.43 -8.02 9.05
C ASP A 454 14.52 -7.05 8.30
N PHE A 455 14.82 -6.83 7.02
CA PHE A 455 14.04 -5.95 6.15
C PHE A 455 12.88 -6.69 5.46
N GLY A 456 12.67 -7.96 5.80
CA GLY A 456 11.59 -8.80 5.29
C GLY A 456 11.87 -9.42 3.93
N SER A 457 10.80 -9.96 3.36
CA SER A 457 10.83 -10.70 2.09
C SER A 457 10.45 -9.87 0.87
N TYR A 458 10.10 -8.61 1.08
CA TYR A 458 9.70 -7.70 0.01
C TYR A 458 8.59 -8.28 -0.87
N LYS A 459 7.50 -8.73 -0.23
CA LYS A 459 6.31 -9.19 -0.96
C LYS A 459 5.50 -8.02 -1.54
N SER A 460 5.67 -6.82 -0.97
CA SER A 460 5.01 -5.59 -1.39
C SER A 460 5.87 -4.37 -1.02
N PRO A 461 5.80 -3.28 -1.79
CA PRO A 461 6.41 -1.99 -1.44
C PRO A 461 6.05 -1.46 -0.05
N ASN A 462 4.85 -1.79 0.43
CA ASN A 462 4.36 -1.47 1.77
C ASN A 462 4.59 -2.58 2.81
N ASP A 463 5.57 -3.46 2.60
CA ASP A 463 5.95 -4.47 3.59
C ASP A 463 6.26 -3.79 4.94
N LYS A 464 5.52 -4.18 5.98
CA LYS A 464 5.68 -3.63 7.33
C LYS A 464 7.09 -3.89 7.88
N SER A 465 7.72 -4.98 7.47
CA SER A 465 9.09 -5.34 7.86
C SER A 465 10.10 -4.32 7.33
N TRP A 466 9.86 -3.74 6.14
CA TRP A 466 10.66 -2.64 5.59
C TRP A 466 10.31 -1.31 6.26
N THR A 467 9.03 -0.95 6.27
CA THR A 467 8.58 0.40 6.66
C THR A 467 8.87 0.73 8.12
N THR A 468 8.93 -0.27 9.01
CA THR A 468 9.30 -0.09 10.42
C THR A 468 10.75 0.39 10.61
N HIS A 469 11.66 0.16 9.66
CA HIS A 469 13.04 0.65 9.72
C HIS A 469 13.25 2.03 9.08
N VAL A 470 12.23 2.55 8.38
CA VAL A 470 12.32 3.83 7.66
C VAL A 470 11.80 4.96 8.55
N ARG A 471 12.67 5.90 8.89
CA ARG A 471 12.29 7.05 9.74
C ARG A 471 11.29 7.95 9.01
N SER A 472 10.18 8.26 9.66
CA SER A 472 9.20 9.27 9.18
C SER A 472 8.49 9.91 10.37
N SER A 473 7.72 10.99 10.14
CA SER A 473 6.88 11.58 11.20
C SER A 473 5.84 10.61 11.76
N GLN A 474 5.48 9.59 10.98
CA GLN A 474 4.54 8.53 11.34
C GLN A 474 5.24 7.26 11.84
N ASN A 475 6.57 7.18 11.84
CA ASN A 475 7.33 6.03 12.30
C ASN A 475 8.46 6.49 13.24
N LEU A 476 8.06 6.71 14.49
CA LEU A 476 8.90 7.20 15.58
C LEU A 476 8.77 6.25 16.78
N CYS A 477 9.52 6.52 17.84
CA CYS A 477 9.55 5.68 19.04
C CYS A 477 8.17 5.37 19.66
N SER A 478 7.20 6.30 19.58
CA SER A 478 5.84 6.13 20.09
C SER A 478 4.77 5.90 19.02
N THR A 479 5.05 6.14 17.73
CA THR A 479 4.05 6.10 16.65
C THR A 479 4.49 5.25 15.47
N GLY A 480 3.53 4.64 14.77
CA GLY A 480 3.79 3.93 13.50
C GLY A 480 3.55 2.42 13.54
N PRO A 481 3.92 1.72 12.46
CA PRO A 481 3.75 0.27 12.37
C PRO A 481 4.57 -0.46 13.44
N THR A 482 4.12 -1.66 13.77
CA THR A 482 4.84 -2.61 14.62
C THR A 482 4.88 -3.95 13.92
N VAL A 483 6.06 -4.56 13.89
CA VAL A 483 6.28 -5.94 13.45
C VAL A 483 6.95 -6.66 14.61
N TYR A 484 6.21 -7.57 15.22
CA TYR A 484 6.70 -8.36 16.34
C TYR A 484 7.69 -9.42 15.85
N HIS A 485 8.71 -9.67 16.67
CA HIS A 485 9.65 -10.77 16.51
C HIS A 485 10.08 -11.28 17.89
N ASP A 486 10.51 -12.53 17.95
CA ASP A 486 11.04 -13.10 19.19
C ASP A 486 12.44 -12.52 19.48
N PRO A 487 12.76 -12.16 20.73
CA PRO A 487 14.09 -11.66 21.08
C PRO A 487 15.23 -12.58 20.60
N GLY A 488 16.21 -12.00 19.91
CA GLY A 488 17.37 -12.74 19.38
C GLY A 488 17.09 -13.55 18.11
N SER A 489 15.86 -13.59 17.61
CA SER A 489 15.51 -14.33 16.38
C SER A 489 16.16 -13.76 15.12
N VAL A 490 16.31 -12.44 15.03
CA VAL A 490 16.92 -11.77 13.87
C VAL A 490 18.42 -12.00 13.86
N TRP A 491 19.07 -11.97 15.02
CA TRP A 491 20.48 -12.38 15.16
C TRP A 491 20.69 -13.83 14.74
N ARG A 492 19.91 -14.77 15.29
CA ARG A 492 20.00 -16.20 14.92
C ARG A 492 19.80 -16.41 13.43
N LEU A 493 18.80 -15.76 12.85
CA LEU A 493 18.50 -15.80 11.43
C LEU A 493 19.68 -15.27 10.58
N TYR A 494 20.32 -14.18 11.02
CA TYR A 494 21.50 -13.64 10.35
C TYR A 494 22.68 -14.63 10.40
N VAL A 495 22.96 -15.22 11.57
CA VAL A 495 24.11 -16.13 11.75
C VAL A 495 23.89 -17.45 10.99
N THR A 496 22.76 -18.12 11.23
CA THR A 496 22.47 -19.46 10.68
C THR A 496 22.09 -19.41 9.19
N GLY A 497 21.46 -18.33 8.74
CA GLY A 497 20.93 -18.22 7.38
C GLY A 497 19.67 -19.06 7.12
N THR A 498 19.12 -19.72 8.14
CA THR A 498 17.86 -20.49 8.07
C THR A 498 16.90 -19.94 9.11
N GLY A 499 15.68 -19.55 8.71
CA GLY A 499 14.61 -19.32 9.69
C GLY A 499 14.37 -20.60 10.49
N ASP A 500 14.10 -20.45 11.79
CA ASP A 500 13.87 -21.55 12.73
C ASP A 500 12.63 -22.41 12.35
N GLU A 501 12.70 -23.19 11.27
CA GLU A 501 11.67 -24.18 10.89
C GLU A 501 12.00 -25.60 11.36
N LYS A 502 13.16 -25.83 12.00
CA LYS A 502 13.57 -27.18 12.44
C LYS A 502 13.42 -27.49 13.93
N LEU A 503 12.79 -26.63 14.73
CA LEU A 503 12.65 -26.84 16.18
C LEU A 503 11.25 -27.21 16.68
N GLN A 504 10.27 -27.46 15.80
CA GLN A 504 8.92 -27.88 16.20
C GLN A 504 8.57 -29.36 15.96
N THR A 505 9.50 -30.21 15.56
CA THR A 505 9.22 -31.65 15.31
C THR A 505 9.78 -32.62 16.37
N GLN A 506 10.11 -32.14 17.57
CA GLN A 506 10.36 -32.99 18.74
C GLN A 506 9.82 -32.34 20.02
N ARG A 507 8.51 -32.42 20.22
CA ARG A 507 7.88 -32.55 21.55
C ARG A 507 6.63 -33.39 21.44
#